data_AF-A0A947FXN4-F1
#
_entry.id   AF-A0A947FXN4-F1
#
_cell.length_a   1.000
_cell.length_b   1.000
_cell.length_c   1.000
_cell.angle_alpha   90.00
_cell.angle_beta   90.00
_cell.angle_gamma   90.00
#
_symmetry.space_group_name_H-M   'P 1'
#
loop_
_entity.id
_entity.type
_entity.pdbx_description
1 polymer ?
#
loop_
_entity_poly.entity_id
_entity_poly.type
_entity_poly.pdbx_seq_one_letter_code
_entity_poly.pdbx_strand_id
1 'polypeptide(L)'
;MTYLWKRSGIVAGIAIIAVLSLLCGRVAFEARGELAAARAYRQDDRPDRAIEHYRRSIRWDLPLSPYQAEAVSELQSLANELEAEGNTDLALLAWRSLSGGIAATRTLYSGSQPVREKANDQIARLLATDRSAAVDARLSVEQLAADHRRLLSDQVSPDPFWGLMLMFGMAVWVGALLLLARSGFDSAGRFHWATARGPVWGALLGFVSFALGLLFA
;
A
#
# COMPACT_ATOMS: atom_id res chain seq x y z
N MET A 1 16.15 5.41 -41.30
CA MET A 1 15.68 6.10 -40.07
C MET A 1 14.90 5.21 -39.10
N THR A 2 14.21 4.16 -39.59
CA THR A 2 13.44 3.18 -38.78
C THR A 2 14.29 2.23 -37.91
N TYR A 3 15.56 2.00 -38.23
CA TYR A 3 16.43 1.05 -37.51
C TYR A 3 16.96 1.59 -36.16
N LEU A 4 17.13 2.92 -36.04
CA LEU A 4 17.56 3.58 -34.80
C LEU A 4 16.46 3.54 -33.73
N TRP A 5 15.18 3.67 -34.14
CA TRP A 5 14.03 3.69 -33.22
C TRP A 5 13.77 2.32 -32.56
N LYS A 6 13.95 1.21 -33.30
CA LYS A 6 13.86 -0.16 -32.74
C LYS A 6 14.95 -0.43 -31.69
N ARG A 7 16.18 0.06 -31.90
CA ARG A 7 17.28 -0.09 -30.93
C ARG A 7 17.02 0.71 -29.65
N SER A 8 16.50 1.92 -29.76
CA SER A 8 16.14 2.75 -28.59
C SER A 8 15.03 2.12 -27.75
N GLY A 9 14.03 1.48 -28.39
CA GLY A 9 12.98 0.76 -27.67
C GLY A 9 13.50 -0.44 -26.87
N ILE A 10 14.43 -1.22 -27.43
CA ILE A 10 15.06 -2.35 -26.73
C ILE A 10 15.89 -1.88 -25.54
N VAL A 11 16.71 -0.83 -25.72
CA VAL A 11 17.53 -0.27 -24.63
C VAL A 11 16.65 0.28 -23.51
N ALA A 12 15.58 1.01 -23.85
CA ALA A 12 14.62 1.51 -22.85
C ALA A 12 13.92 0.36 -22.13
N GLY A 13 13.51 -0.69 -22.84
CA GLY A 13 12.91 -1.88 -22.25
C GLY A 13 13.85 -2.59 -21.27
N ILE A 14 15.11 -2.79 -21.64
CA ILE A 14 16.13 -3.38 -20.76
C ILE A 14 16.35 -2.51 -19.52
N ALA A 15 16.43 -1.19 -19.68
CA ALA A 15 16.60 -0.27 -18.56
C ALA A 15 15.42 -0.33 -17.58
N ILE A 16 14.18 -0.37 -18.09
CA ILE A 16 12.97 -0.54 -17.26
C ILE A 16 13.02 -1.87 -16.51
N ILE A 17 13.33 -2.97 -17.19
CA ILE A 17 13.44 -4.29 -16.55
C ILE A 17 14.51 -4.27 -15.47
N ALA A 18 15.69 -3.71 -15.74
CA ALA A 18 16.78 -3.63 -14.76
C ALA A 18 16.38 -2.83 -13.51
N VAL A 19 15.70 -1.69 -13.69
CA VAL A 19 15.18 -0.88 -12.58
C VAL A 19 14.12 -1.65 -11.79
N LEU A 20 13.15 -2.28 -12.46
CA LEU A 20 12.13 -3.09 -11.79
C LEU A 20 12.76 -4.26 -11.02
N SER A 21 13.73 -4.96 -11.61
CA SER A 21 14.46 -6.04 -10.94
C SER A 21 15.22 -5.54 -9.71
N LEU A 22 15.87 -4.38 -9.79
CA LEU A 22 16.55 -3.77 -8.64
C LEU A 22 15.57 -3.41 -7.52
N LEU A 23 14.41 -2.84 -7.87
CA LEU A 23 13.36 -2.49 -6.91
C LEU A 23 12.76 -3.74 -6.24
N CYS A 24 12.41 -4.77 -7.02
CA CYS A 24 11.93 -6.05 -6.48
C CYS A 24 12.98 -6.71 -5.57
N GLY A 25 14.25 -6.69 -5.98
CA GLY A 25 15.36 -7.21 -5.17
C GLY A 25 15.50 -6.46 -3.84
N ARG A 26 15.37 -5.13 -3.85
CA ARG A 26 15.37 -4.31 -2.63
C ARG A 26 14.20 -4.68 -1.72
N VAL A 27 12.98 -4.74 -2.24
CA VAL A 27 11.78 -5.09 -1.46
C VAL A 27 11.94 -6.47 -0.81
N ALA A 28 12.40 -7.46 -1.57
CA ALA A 28 12.63 -8.81 -1.05
C ALA A 28 13.71 -8.85 0.04
N PHE A 29 14.79 -8.07 -0.11
CA PHE A 29 15.86 -7.98 0.88
C PHE A 29 15.37 -7.35 2.19
N GLU A 30 14.64 -6.24 2.10
CA GLU A 30 14.07 -5.55 3.27
C GLU A 30 13.02 -6.42 3.96
N ALA A 31 12.11 -7.06 3.22
CA ALA A 31 11.13 -8.00 3.76
C ALA A 31 11.80 -9.13 4.57
N ARG A 32 12.83 -9.75 3.98
CA ARG A 32 13.58 -10.82 4.64
C ARG A 32 14.30 -10.32 5.90
N GLY A 33 14.91 -9.13 5.85
CA GLY A 33 15.61 -8.53 6.97
C GLY A 33 14.68 -8.25 8.15
N GLU A 34 13.51 -7.67 7.86
CA GLU A 34 12.46 -7.39 8.85
C GLU A 34 11.90 -8.68 9.47
N LEU A 35 11.66 -9.72 8.65
CA LEU A 35 11.21 -11.03 9.15
C LEU A 35 12.26 -11.70 10.06
N ALA A 36 13.53 -11.65 9.68
CA ALA A 36 14.62 -12.18 10.49
C ALA A 36 14.75 -11.41 11.83
N ALA A 37 14.63 -10.09 11.81
CA ALA A 37 14.63 -9.27 13.01
C ALA A 37 13.44 -9.59 13.92
N ALA A 38 12.24 -9.76 13.35
CA ALA A 38 11.05 -10.14 14.11
C ALA A 38 11.23 -11.48 14.85
N ARG A 39 11.79 -12.48 14.16
CA ARG A 39 12.10 -13.78 14.76
C ARG A 39 13.14 -13.69 15.88
N ALA A 40 14.18 -12.87 15.70
CA ALA A 40 15.18 -12.64 16.75
C ALA A 40 14.56 -12.00 17.99
N TYR A 41 13.76 -10.93 17.84
CA TYR A 41 13.08 -10.31 18.97
C TYR A 41 12.08 -11.23 19.65
N ARG A 42 11.42 -12.12 18.89
CA ARG A 42 10.54 -13.14 19.45
C ARG A 42 11.32 -14.15 20.30
N GLN A 43 12.52 -14.55 19.88
CA GLN A 43 13.39 -15.44 20.65
C GLN A 43 13.94 -14.78 21.93
N ASP A 44 14.16 -13.46 21.90
CA ASP A 44 14.62 -12.66 23.04
C ASP A 44 13.49 -12.27 24.01
N ASP A 45 12.28 -12.81 23.86
CA ASP A 45 11.10 -12.50 24.68
C ASP A 45 10.72 -10.99 24.64
N ARG A 46 10.85 -10.38 23.46
CA ARG A 46 10.51 -8.97 23.18
C ARG A 46 9.34 -8.89 22.19
N PRO A 47 8.12 -9.28 22.60
CA PRO A 47 6.97 -9.39 21.70
C PRO A 47 6.56 -8.05 21.07
N ASP A 48 6.71 -6.94 21.80
CA ASP A 48 6.44 -5.59 21.29
C ASP A 48 7.28 -5.25 20.04
N ARG A 49 8.57 -5.57 20.09
CA ARG A 49 9.51 -5.36 18.97
C ARG A 49 9.26 -6.36 17.85
N ALA A 50 8.99 -7.62 18.18
CA ALA A 50 8.67 -8.64 17.19
C ALA A 50 7.45 -8.23 16.36
N ILE A 51 6.37 -7.76 17.00
CA ILE A 51 5.15 -7.29 16.32
C ILE A 51 5.44 -6.19 15.31
N GLU A 52 6.24 -5.19 15.69
CA GLU A 52 6.60 -4.07 14.80
C GLU A 52 7.35 -4.55 13.56
N HIS A 53 8.33 -5.45 13.73
CA HIS A 53 9.13 -5.99 12.63
C HIS A 53 8.30 -6.93 11.72
N TYR A 54 7.41 -7.76 12.27
CA TYR A 54 6.46 -8.51 11.44
C TYR A 54 5.55 -7.58 10.63
N ARG A 55 5.03 -6.51 11.25
CA ARG A 55 4.20 -5.51 10.55
C ARG A 55 4.94 -4.87 9.38
N ARG A 56 6.22 -4.55 9.55
CA ARG A 56 7.06 -4.00 8.47
C ARG A 56 7.30 -5.02 7.37
N SER A 57 7.58 -6.27 7.71
CA SER A 57 7.72 -7.35 6.74
C SER A 57 6.44 -7.53 5.91
N ILE A 58 5.26 -7.46 6.53
CA ILE A 58 3.96 -7.55 5.81
C ILE A 58 3.83 -6.40 4.81
N ARG A 59 4.31 -5.20 5.14
CA ARG A 59 4.24 -4.00 4.28
C ARG A 59 5.19 -4.07 3.08
N TRP A 60 6.28 -4.82 3.17
CA TRP A 60 7.16 -5.12 2.04
C TRP A 60 6.57 -6.23 1.16
N ASP A 61 5.32 -6.03 0.72
CA ASP A 61 4.63 -6.99 -0.12
C ASP A 61 5.19 -6.99 -1.54
N LEU A 62 5.50 -8.19 -2.02
CA LEU A 62 5.95 -8.45 -3.37
C LEU A 62 5.18 -9.65 -3.89
N PRO A 63 4.51 -9.54 -5.06
CA PRO A 63 3.85 -10.69 -5.67
C PRO A 63 4.80 -11.87 -5.77
N LEU A 64 4.31 -13.06 -5.39
CA LEU A 64 5.06 -14.34 -5.42
C LEU A 64 6.20 -14.46 -4.38
N SER A 65 6.32 -13.51 -3.45
CA SER A 65 7.25 -13.64 -2.32
C SER A 65 6.63 -14.42 -1.15
N PRO A 66 7.38 -15.31 -0.48
CA PRO A 66 6.86 -16.03 0.68
C PRO A 66 6.83 -15.17 1.97
N TYR A 67 7.60 -14.08 2.03
CA TYR A 67 7.87 -13.36 3.28
C TYR A 67 6.63 -12.73 3.90
N GLN A 68 5.68 -12.24 3.09
CA GLN A 68 4.42 -11.72 3.61
C GLN A 68 3.60 -12.83 4.26
N ALA A 69 3.46 -13.99 3.60
CA ALA A 69 2.70 -15.12 4.12
C ALA A 69 3.33 -15.70 5.40
N GLU A 70 4.66 -15.79 5.45
CA GLU A 70 5.40 -16.19 6.66
C GLU A 70 5.18 -15.18 7.80
N ALA A 71 5.35 -13.88 7.55
CA ALA A 71 5.15 -12.84 8.56
C ALA A 71 3.71 -12.80 9.09
N VAL A 72 2.71 -12.97 8.20
CA VAL A 72 1.30 -13.08 8.57
C VAL A 72 1.08 -14.28 9.50
N SER A 73 1.56 -15.46 9.09
CA SER A 73 1.39 -16.70 9.85
C SER A 73 2.04 -16.61 11.23
N GLU A 74 3.28 -16.11 11.30
CA GLU A 74 4.04 -16.01 12.54
C GLU A 74 3.49 -14.94 13.48
N LEU A 75 3.08 -13.77 12.95
CA LEU A 75 2.42 -12.74 13.76
C LEU A 75 1.07 -13.24 14.30
N GLN A 76 0.34 -14.03 13.52
CA GLN A 76 -0.90 -14.66 13.97
C GLN A 76 -0.63 -15.67 15.09
N SER A 77 0.42 -16.49 14.98
CA SER A 77 0.84 -17.41 16.05
C SER A 77 1.17 -16.65 17.33
N LEU A 78 2.00 -15.60 17.21
CA LEU A 78 2.40 -14.75 18.34
C LEU A 78 1.19 -14.09 19.01
N ALA A 79 0.22 -13.61 18.23
CA ALA A 79 -1.01 -13.03 18.77
C ALA A 79 -1.82 -14.03 19.60
N ASN A 80 -1.94 -15.29 19.14
CA ASN A 80 -2.63 -16.35 19.88
C ASN A 80 -1.87 -16.76 21.14
N GLU A 81 -0.54 -16.84 21.09
CA GLU A 81 0.32 -17.16 22.23
C GLU A 81 0.18 -16.09 23.33
N LEU A 82 0.30 -14.82 22.96
CA LEU A 82 0.11 -13.68 23.88
C LEU A 82 -1.28 -13.68 24.52
N GLU A 83 -2.32 -14.04 23.76
CA GLU A 83 -3.66 -14.18 24.31
C GLU A 83 -3.77 -15.34 25.31
N ALA A 84 -3.17 -16.50 25.00
CA ALA A 84 -3.16 -17.66 25.88
C ALA A 84 -2.38 -17.40 27.19
N GLU A 85 -1.36 -16.54 27.14
CA GLU A 85 -0.59 -16.07 28.29
C GLU A 85 -1.33 -15.00 29.12
N GLY A 86 -2.48 -14.51 28.64
CA GLY A 86 -3.24 -13.43 29.28
C GLY A 86 -2.70 -12.02 29.00
N ASN A 87 -1.73 -11.88 28.09
CA ASN A 87 -1.17 -10.60 27.64
C ASN A 87 -2.08 -9.92 26.60
N THR A 88 -3.32 -9.61 27.00
CA THR A 88 -4.39 -9.07 26.13
C THR A 88 -3.97 -7.83 25.33
N ASP A 89 -3.24 -6.90 25.95
CA ASP A 89 -2.81 -5.65 25.29
C ASP A 89 -1.86 -5.93 24.11
N LEU A 90 -0.90 -6.84 24.30
CA LEU A 90 0.05 -7.22 23.25
C LEU A 90 -0.62 -8.08 22.18
N ALA A 91 -1.54 -8.97 22.56
CA ALA A 91 -2.36 -9.72 21.59
C ALA A 91 -3.18 -8.76 20.71
N LEU A 92 -3.82 -7.77 21.31
CA LEU A 92 -4.59 -6.74 20.60
C LEU A 92 -3.70 -5.89 19.69
N LEU A 93 -2.49 -5.52 20.15
CA LEU A 93 -1.49 -4.83 19.33
C LEU A 93 -1.07 -5.69 18.12
N ALA A 94 -0.86 -6.99 18.30
CA ALA A 94 -0.50 -7.91 17.24
C ALA A 94 -1.60 -8.04 16.18
N TRP A 95 -2.85 -8.22 16.60
CA TRP A 95 -4.00 -8.29 15.68
C TRP A 95 -4.22 -6.98 14.91
N ARG A 96 -4.10 -5.83 15.59
CA ARG A 96 -4.17 -4.50 14.93
C ARG A 96 -3.04 -4.30 13.93
N SER A 97 -1.84 -4.76 14.27
CA SER A 97 -0.67 -4.70 13.39
C SER A 97 -0.83 -5.59 12.17
N LEU A 98 -1.42 -6.78 12.32
CA LEU A 98 -1.76 -7.67 11.22
C LEU A 98 -2.81 -7.04 10.29
N SER A 99 -3.95 -6.58 10.84
CA SER A 99 -5.02 -5.97 10.06
C SER A 99 -4.54 -4.71 9.33
N GLY A 100 -3.81 -3.83 10.03
CA GLY A 100 -3.25 -2.61 9.46
C GLY A 100 -2.12 -2.86 8.46
N GLY A 101 -1.32 -3.90 8.66
CA GLY A 101 -0.29 -4.33 7.71
C GLY A 101 -0.90 -4.77 6.39
N ILE A 102 -1.89 -5.66 6.43
CA ILE A 102 -2.60 -6.15 5.23
C ILE A 102 -3.40 -5.03 4.56
N ALA A 103 -4.00 -4.12 5.33
CA ALA A 103 -4.71 -2.97 4.77
C ALA A 103 -3.76 -2.04 3.99
N ALA A 104 -2.52 -1.88 4.46
CA ALA A 104 -1.52 -1.03 3.84
C ALA A 104 -0.94 -1.59 2.53
N THR A 105 -1.05 -2.89 2.30
CA THR A 105 -0.53 -3.56 1.09
C THR A 105 -1.59 -3.80 0.03
N ARG A 106 -2.81 -3.31 0.25
CA ARG A 106 -3.88 -3.46 -0.74
C ARG A 106 -3.49 -2.74 -2.05
N THR A 107 -3.67 -3.43 -3.16
CA THR A 107 -3.59 -2.85 -4.50
C THR A 107 -4.94 -2.30 -4.95
N LEU A 108 -4.98 -1.67 -6.13
CA LEU A 108 -6.19 -1.09 -6.76
C LEU A 108 -7.37 -2.07 -6.89
N TYR A 109 -7.12 -3.37 -6.81
CA TYR A 109 -8.15 -4.40 -6.74
C TYR A 109 -7.79 -5.30 -5.55
N SER A 110 -8.51 -5.19 -4.45
CA SER A 110 -8.40 -6.12 -3.33
C SER A 110 -9.80 -6.61 -2.98
N GLY A 111 -10.09 -7.87 -3.32
CA GLY A 111 -11.30 -8.55 -2.85
C GLY A 111 -11.25 -8.78 -1.33
N SER A 112 -12.20 -9.58 -0.83
CA SER A 112 -12.16 -10.03 0.57
C SER A 112 -10.82 -10.66 0.90
N GLN A 113 -10.28 -10.31 2.07
CA GLN A 113 -9.01 -10.81 2.59
C GLN A 113 -9.31 -11.58 3.88
N PRO A 114 -9.48 -12.92 3.82
CA PRO A 114 -9.94 -13.72 4.95
C PRO A 114 -9.07 -13.56 6.20
N VAL A 115 -7.76 -13.37 6.02
CA VAL A 115 -6.81 -13.14 7.12
C VAL A 115 -7.11 -11.83 7.85
N ARG A 116 -7.43 -10.77 7.10
CA ARG A 116 -7.74 -9.46 7.68
C ARG A 116 -9.11 -9.45 8.36
N GLU A 117 -10.08 -10.13 7.77
CA GLU A 117 -11.41 -10.34 8.39
C GLU A 117 -11.26 -11.07 9.72
N LYS A 118 -10.50 -12.17 9.74
CA LYS A 118 -10.15 -12.87 10.98
C LYS A 118 -9.48 -11.94 11.99
N ALA A 119 -8.50 -11.14 11.58
CA ALA A 119 -7.84 -10.19 12.48
C ALA A 119 -8.83 -9.17 13.08
N ASN A 120 -9.72 -8.62 12.26
CA ASN A 120 -10.77 -7.71 12.71
C ASN A 120 -11.73 -8.37 13.71
N ASP A 121 -12.09 -9.63 13.47
CA ASP A 121 -12.92 -10.42 14.39
C ASP A 121 -12.26 -10.60 15.76
N GLN A 122 -10.96 -10.90 15.78
CA GLN A 122 -10.20 -11.02 17.03
C GLN A 122 -10.09 -9.68 17.76
N ILE A 123 -9.84 -8.58 17.04
CA ILE A 123 -9.82 -7.22 17.61
C ILE A 123 -11.16 -6.91 18.29
N ALA A 124 -12.27 -7.16 17.58
CA ALA A 124 -13.62 -6.92 18.11
C ALA A 124 -13.90 -7.77 19.36
N ARG A 125 -13.50 -9.05 19.38
CA ARG A 125 -13.64 -9.93 20.54
C ARG A 125 -12.84 -9.44 21.75
N LEU A 126 -11.57 -9.09 21.55
CA LEU A 126 -10.69 -8.65 22.63
C LEU A 126 -11.17 -7.31 23.21
N LEU A 127 -11.57 -6.36 22.35
CA LEU A 127 -12.15 -5.08 22.79
C LEU A 127 -13.46 -5.25 23.56
N ALA A 128 -14.33 -6.17 23.14
CA ALA A 128 -15.59 -6.41 23.83
C ALA A 128 -15.41 -7.10 25.20
N THR A 129 -14.30 -7.82 25.38
CA THR A 129 -13.94 -8.46 26.65
C THR A 129 -13.34 -7.45 27.63
N ASP A 130 -12.65 -6.42 27.13
CA ASP A 130 -12.12 -5.32 27.92
C ASP A 130 -13.22 -4.29 28.27
N ARG A 131 -13.92 -4.53 29.38
CA ARG A 131 -14.96 -3.62 29.91
C ARG A 131 -14.44 -2.23 30.27
N SER A 132 -13.13 -2.01 30.40
CA SER A 132 -12.58 -0.69 30.74
C SER A 132 -12.61 0.29 29.56
N ALA A 133 -12.65 -0.24 28.33
CA ALA A 133 -12.78 0.54 27.09
C ALA A 133 -14.25 0.78 26.67
N ALA A 134 -15.22 0.16 27.35
CA ALA A 134 -16.64 0.31 27.04
C ALA A 134 -17.17 1.68 27.49
N VAL A 135 -17.06 2.68 26.61
CA VAL A 135 -17.74 3.98 26.77
C VAL A 135 -19.25 3.82 26.89
N ASP A 136 -19.81 2.75 26.30
CA ASP A 136 -21.21 2.36 26.40
C ASP A 136 -21.40 1.06 27.17
N ALA A 137 -21.44 1.14 28.51
CA ALA A 137 -21.76 0.02 29.41
C ALA A 137 -23.17 -0.60 29.21
N ARG A 138 -23.93 -0.15 28.20
CA ARG A 138 -25.31 -0.58 27.90
C ARG A 138 -25.40 -1.66 26.82
N LEU A 139 -24.33 -1.86 26.03
CA LEU A 139 -24.31 -2.84 24.95
C LEU A 139 -23.79 -4.20 25.46
N SER A 140 -24.35 -5.30 24.94
CA SER A 140 -23.77 -6.63 25.20
C SER A 140 -22.41 -6.76 24.49
N VAL A 141 -21.58 -7.70 24.96
CA VAL A 141 -20.26 -8.00 24.37
C VAL A 141 -20.38 -8.29 22.87
N GLU A 142 -21.43 -9.01 22.46
CA GLU A 142 -21.72 -9.35 21.08
C GLU A 142 -22.12 -8.13 20.24
N GLN A 143 -22.89 -7.21 20.82
CA GLN A 143 -23.31 -5.98 20.15
C GLN A 143 -22.14 -5.01 19.97
N LEU A 144 -21.28 -4.87 20.98
CA LEU A 144 -20.08 -4.05 20.90
C LEU A 144 -19.09 -4.60 19.86
N ALA A 145 -18.92 -5.92 19.81
CA ALA A 145 -18.08 -6.57 18.79
C ALA A 145 -18.64 -6.39 17.37
N ALA A 146 -19.97 -6.46 17.21
CA ALA A 146 -20.61 -6.22 15.92
C ALA A 146 -20.44 -4.77 15.43
N ASP A 147 -20.51 -3.79 16.35
CA ASP A 147 -20.33 -2.38 16.03
C ASP A 147 -18.89 -2.05 15.63
N HIS A 148 -17.90 -2.57 16.38
CA HIS A 148 -16.49 -2.46 16.01
C HIS A 148 -16.19 -3.12 14.65
N ARG A 149 -16.80 -4.28 14.38
CA ARG A 149 -16.66 -4.94 13.08
C ARG A 149 -17.21 -4.05 11.95
N ARG A 150 -18.34 -3.38 12.17
CA ARG A 150 -18.92 -2.45 11.20
C ARG A 150 -17.97 -1.30 10.90
N LEU A 151 -17.40 -0.66 11.93
CA LEU A 151 -16.43 0.43 11.77
C LEU A 151 -15.17 -0.01 11.02
N LEU A 152 -14.70 -1.23 11.27
CA LEU A 152 -13.53 -1.79 10.57
C LEU A 152 -13.84 -2.18 9.12
N SER A 153 -15.09 -2.51 8.80
CA SER A 153 -15.56 -2.80 7.44
C SER A 153 -15.86 -1.57 6.59
N ASP A 154 -16.31 -0.47 7.21
CA ASP A 154 -16.72 0.78 6.54
C ASP A 154 -15.54 1.66 6.08
N GLN A 155 -14.36 1.07 5.79
CA GLN A 155 -13.22 1.84 5.30
C GLN A 155 -13.52 2.47 3.94
N VAL A 156 -13.92 3.74 3.96
CA VAL A 156 -13.99 4.65 2.81
C VAL A 156 -12.64 4.62 2.12
N SER A 157 -12.61 3.91 1.03
CA SER A 157 -11.42 3.61 0.26
C SER A 157 -11.45 4.54 -0.94
N PRO A 158 -10.41 5.36 -1.18
CA PRO A 158 -10.32 6.15 -2.40
C PRO A 158 -10.56 5.23 -3.59
N ASP A 159 -11.46 5.65 -4.48
CA ASP A 159 -11.85 4.83 -5.61
C ASP A 159 -10.60 4.57 -6.49
N PRO A 160 -10.25 3.31 -6.76
CA PRO A 160 -9.06 2.95 -7.53
C PRO A 160 -9.02 3.59 -8.92
N PHE A 161 -10.16 3.74 -9.58
CA PHE A 161 -10.26 4.34 -10.90
C PHE A 161 -9.90 5.83 -10.85
N TRP A 162 -10.46 6.57 -9.90
CA TRP A 162 -10.16 8.00 -9.74
C TRP A 162 -8.71 8.24 -9.32
N GLY A 163 -8.16 7.40 -8.43
CA GLY A 163 -6.74 7.44 -8.07
C GLY A 163 -5.81 7.17 -9.27
N LEU A 164 -6.12 6.20 -10.12
CA LEU A 164 -5.35 5.93 -11.34
C LEU A 164 -5.44 7.08 -12.34
N MET A 165 -6.65 7.65 -12.52
CA MET A 165 -6.85 8.80 -13.42
C MET A 165 -6.08 10.03 -12.94
N LEU A 166 -6.01 10.27 -11.63
CA LEU A 166 -5.18 11.31 -11.03
C LEU A 166 -3.70 11.12 -11.42
N MET A 167 -3.14 9.93 -11.18
CA MET A 167 -1.72 9.65 -11.48
C MET A 167 -1.40 9.77 -12.97
N PHE A 168 -2.26 9.21 -13.83
CA PHE A 168 -2.09 9.28 -15.27
C PHE A 168 -2.22 10.71 -15.79
N GLY A 169 -3.23 11.45 -15.34
CA GLY A 169 -3.43 12.86 -15.67
C GLY A 169 -2.22 13.71 -15.30
N MET A 170 -1.65 13.50 -14.11
CA MET A 170 -0.42 14.18 -13.68
C MET A 170 0.77 13.84 -14.56
N ALA A 171 1.00 12.56 -14.88
CA ALA A 171 2.10 12.13 -15.73
C ALA A 171 2.00 12.72 -17.14
N VAL A 172 0.80 12.71 -17.74
CA VAL A 172 0.53 13.31 -19.04
C VAL A 172 0.74 14.82 -19.00
N TRP A 173 0.24 15.50 -17.97
CA TRP A 173 0.39 16.95 -17.81
C TRP A 173 1.86 17.36 -17.72
N VAL A 174 2.63 16.76 -16.81
CA VAL A 174 4.06 17.04 -16.62
C VAL A 174 4.86 16.67 -17.86
N GLY A 175 4.62 15.49 -18.44
CA GLY A 175 5.29 15.05 -19.66
C GLY A 175 5.05 15.99 -20.84
N ALA A 176 3.81 16.47 -20.98
CA ALA A 176 3.45 17.42 -22.01
C ALA A 176 4.10 18.80 -21.79
N LEU A 177 4.20 19.29 -20.55
CA LEU A 177 4.94 20.51 -20.24
C LEU A 177 6.43 20.40 -20.56
N LEU A 178 7.06 19.26 -20.27
CA LEU A 178 8.47 19.00 -20.62
C LEU A 178 8.68 18.98 -22.14
N LEU A 179 7.77 18.34 -22.87
CA LEU A 179 7.79 18.35 -24.33
C LEU A 179 7.59 19.77 -24.87
N LEU A 180 6.66 20.53 -24.31
CA LEU A 180 6.42 21.92 -24.68
C LEU A 180 7.66 22.79 -24.46
N ALA A 181 8.34 22.63 -23.33
CA ALA A 181 9.58 23.35 -23.05
C ALA A 181 10.71 22.97 -24.02
N ARG A 182 10.80 21.71 -24.43
CA ARG A 182 11.85 21.20 -25.32
C ARG A 182 11.61 21.51 -26.80
N SER A 183 10.37 21.43 -27.28
CA SER A 183 10.04 21.51 -28.71
C SER A 183 9.12 22.67 -29.08
N GLY A 184 8.53 23.35 -28.10
CA GLY A 184 7.63 24.48 -28.33
C GLY A 184 8.34 25.82 -28.57
N PHE A 185 9.65 25.88 -28.32
CA PHE A 185 10.46 27.08 -28.50
C PHE A 185 11.62 26.81 -29.47
N ASP A 186 11.86 27.74 -30.39
CA ASP A 186 13.03 27.70 -31.27
C ASP A 186 14.32 28.15 -30.56
N SER A 187 15.47 28.08 -31.24
CA SER A 187 16.76 28.50 -30.68
C SER A 187 16.84 29.99 -30.33
N ALA A 188 15.91 30.82 -30.82
CA ALA A 188 15.78 32.23 -30.48
C ALA A 188 14.75 32.47 -29.36
N GLY A 189 14.21 31.41 -28.75
CA GLY A 189 13.21 31.48 -27.69
C GLY A 189 11.80 31.83 -28.19
N ARG A 190 11.56 31.82 -29.50
CA ARG A 190 10.25 32.14 -30.07
C ARG A 190 9.36 30.92 -30.03
N PHE A 191 8.12 31.15 -29.66
CA PHE A 191 7.10 30.11 -29.57
C PHE A 191 6.68 29.63 -30.98
N HIS A 192 6.76 28.32 -31.22
CA HIS A 192 6.44 27.72 -32.50
C HIS A 192 5.19 26.84 -32.41
N TRP A 193 4.04 27.35 -32.86
CA TRP A 193 2.74 26.69 -32.66
C TRP A 193 2.65 25.28 -33.27
N ALA A 194 3.26 25.04 -34.43
CA ALA A 194 3.12 23.75 -35.13
C ALA A 194 3.70 22.58 -34.32
N THR A 195 4.78 22.82 -33.56
CA THR A 195 5.42 21.84 -32.66
C THR A 195 4.85 21.91 -31.25
N ALA A 196 4.33 23.06 -30.82
CA ALA A 196 3.77 23.27 -29.49
C ALA A 196 2.32 22.77 -29.32
N ARG A 197 1.51 22.72 -30.39
CA ARG A 197 0.07 22.40 -30.29
C ARG A 197 -0.23 21.05 -29.64
N GLY A 198 0.55 20.02 -29.96
CA GLY A 198 0.38 18.67 -29.39
C GLY A 198 0.64 18.67 -27.88
N PRO A 199 1.81 19.15 -27.42
CA PRO A 199 2.10 19.34 -26.01
C PRO A 199 1.11 20.24 -25.27
N VAL A 200 0.62 21.34 -25.88
CA VAL A 200 -0.39 22.21 -25.26
C VAL A 200 -1.70 21.44 -24.99
N TRP A 201 -2.22 20.72 -25.98
CA TRP A 201 -3.42 19.92 -25.80
C TRP A 201 -3.22 18.76 -24.83
N GLY A 202 -2.04 18.11 -24.87
CA GLY A 202 -1.67 17.08 -23.90
C GLY A 202 -1.64 17.63 -22.47
N ALA A 203 -1.09 18.83 -22.27
CA ALA A 203 -1.04 19.47 -20.96
C ALA A 203 -2.46 19.80 -20.46
N LEU A 204 -3.32 20.34 -21.31
CA LEU A 204 -4.72 20.64 -20.95
C LEU A 204 -5.51 19.37 -20.60
N LEU A 205 -5.44 18.33 -21.44
CA LEU A 205 -6.12 17.06 -21.18
C LEU A 205 -5.60 16.37 -19.93
N GLY A 206 -4.27 16.36 -19.74
CA GLY A 206 -3.64 15.83 -18.52
C GLY A 206 -4.10 16.57 -17.28
N PHE A 207 -4.15 17.91 -17.33
CA PHE A 207 -4.61 18.74 -16.22
C PHE A 207 -6.09 18.50 -15.88
N VAL A 208 -6.97 18.44 -16.88
CA VAL A 208 -8.40 18.13 -16.66
C VAL A 208 -8.57 16.74 -16.05
N SER A 209 -7.85 15.74 -16.58
CA SER A 209 -7.86 14.38 -16.05
C SER A 209 -7.36 14.31 -14.61
N PHE A 210 -6.27 15.04 -14.29
CA PHE A 210 -5.72 15.17 -12.95
C PHE A 210 -6.73 15.83 -11.99
N ALA A 211 -7.36 16.94 -12.39
CA ALA A 211 -8.34 17.65 -11.57
C ALA A 211 -9.58 16.80 -11.30
N LEU A 212 -10.08 16.07 -12.31
CA LEU A 212 -11.17 15.12 -12.12
C LEU A 212 -10.77 13.98 -11.17
N GLY A 213 -9.58 13.41 -11.36
CA GLY A 213 -9.03 12.40 -10.45
C GLY A 213 -8.94 12.92 -9.01
N LEU A 214 -8.48 14.15 -8.80
CA LEU A 214 -8.37 14.78 -7.49
C LEU A 214 -9.72 15.06 -6.83
N LEU A 215 -10.75 15.40 -7.60
CA LEU A 215 -12.08 15.72 -7.08
C LEU A 215 -12.88 14.49 -6.65
N PHE A 216 -12.59 13.34 -7.24
CA PHE A 216 -13.38 12.11 -7.06
C PHE A 216 -12.61 10.95 -6.41
N ALA A 217 -11.30 11.07 -6.18
CA ALA A 217 -10.50 10.11 -5.40
C ALA A 217 -10.66 10.35 -3.89
#